data_AF-A0A0C2D610-F1
#
_entry.id   AF-A0A0C2D610-F1
#
_cell.length_a   1.000
_cell.length_b   1.000
_cell.length_c   1.000
_cell.angle_alpha   90.00
_cell.angle_beta   90.00
_cell.angle_gamma   90.00
#
_symmetry.space_group_name_H-M   'P 1'
#
loop_
_entity.id
_entity.type
_entity.pdbx_description
1 polymer ?
#
loop_
_entity_poly.entity_id
_entity_poly.type
_entity_poly.pdbx_seq_one_letter_code
_entity_poly.pdbx_strand_id
1 'polypeptide(L)' 'MTMMFLLGKQIIDVSAIASAAIYSVLGLLIFGLFWLLIVWLTPFSIRKEIEDDQNTSLGIILGAVIIGISLIISAAVAG' A
#
# COMPACT_ATOMS: atom_id res chain seq x y z
N MET A 1 -13.06 24.32 32.21
CA MET A 1 -13.81 24.12 30.95
C MET A 1 -12.88 24.11 29.73
N THR A 2 -12.04 25.14 29.52
CA THR A 2 -11.09 25.22 28.40
C THR A 2 -10.04 24.09 28.37
N MET A 3 -9.53 23.68 29.54
CA MET A 3 -8.56 22.58 29.66
C MET A 3 -9.14 21.20 29.27
N MET A 4 -10.41 20.94 29.62
CA MET A 4 -11.12 19.70 29.26
C MET A 4 -11.41 19.63 27.75
N PHE A 5 -11.69 20.77 27.12
CA PHE A 5 -11.91 20.89 25.67
C PHE A 5 -10.60 20.67 24.88
N LEU A 6 -9.48 21.19 25.37
CA LEU A 6 -8.15 20.93 24.78
C LEU A 6 -7.76 19.45 24.92
N LEU A 7 -8.07 18.81 26.05
CA LEU A 7 -7.87 17.37 26.24
C LEU A 7 -8.67 16.56 25.21
N GLY A 8 -9.93 16.93 24.93
CA GLY A 8 -10.75 16.27 23.92
C GLY A 8 -10.18 16.40 22.49
N LYS A 9 -9.65 17.57 22.13
CA LYS A 9 -8.97 17.79 20.85
C LYS A 9 -7.64 17.04 20.75
N GLN A 10 -6.96 16.82 21.88
CA GLN A 10 -5.72 16.03 21.96
C GLN A 10 -5.99 14.51 21.91
N ILE A 11 -7.14 14.06 22.39
CA ILE A 11 -7.54 12.63 22.33
C ILE A 11 -8.02 12.26 20.91
N ILE A 12 -8.69 13.18 20.21
CA ILE A 12 -9.16 12.96 18.83
C ILE A 12 -8.65 14.10 17.95
N ASP A 13 -7.45 13.89 17.40
CA ASP A 13 -6.92 14.77 16.38
C ASP A 13 -7.51 14.43 15.01
N VAL A 14 -8.59 15.13 14.66
CA VAL A 14 -9.28 14.98 13.37
C VAL A 14 -8.33 15.22 12.19
N SER A 15 -7.33 16.10 12.34
CA SER A 15 -6.38 16.39 11.28
C SER A 15 -5.41 15.23 11.04
N ALA A 16 -4.96 14.57 12.11
CA ALA A 16 -4.14 13.37 12.02
C ALA A 16 -4.92 12.21 11.37
N ILE A 17 -6.18 12.00 11.77
CA ILE A 17 -7.04 10.96 11.19
C ILE A 17 -7.30 11.23 9.71
N ALA A 18 -7.62 12.47 9.34
CA ALA A 18 -7.81 12.85 7.95
C ALA A 18 -6.55 12.62 7.11
N SER A 19 -5.38 12.98 7.64
CA SER A 19 -4.09 12.76 6.97
C SER A 19 -3.81 11.27 6.77
N ALA A 20 -4.00 10.45 7.81
CA ALA A 20 -3.83 9.00 7.73
C ALA A 20 -4.77 8.36 6.70
N ALA A 21 -6.03 8.80 6.65
CA ALA A 21 -7.00 8.33 5.65
C ALA A 21 -6.57 8.70 4.22
N ILE A 22 -6.12 9.94 4.00
CA ILE A 22 -5.67 10.40 2.67
C ILE A 22 -4.45 9.60 2.22
N TYR A 23 -3.40 9.51 3.06
CA TYR A 23 -2.17 8.81 2.68
C TYR A 23 -2.35 7.30 2.52
N SER A 24 -3.22 6.66 3.32
CA SER A 24 -3.53 5.23 3.15
C SER A 24 -4.25 4.96 1.83
N VAL A 25 -5.25 5.78 1.47
CA VAL A 25 -5.93 5.67 0.17
C VAL A 25 -4.95 5.90 -0.97
N LEU A 26 -4.10 6.92 -0.86
CA LEU A 26 -3.12 7.25 -1.89
C LEU A 26 -2.10 6.12 -2.08
N GLY A 27 -1.63 5.52 -0.99
CA GLY A 27 -0.78 4.32 -1.02
C GLY A 27 -1.46 3.12 -1.68
N LEU A 28 -2.73 2.86 -1.37
CA LEU A 28 -3.50 1.78 -2.01
C LEU A 28 -3.69 2.01 -3.52
N LEU A 29 -3.93 3.25 -3.94
CA LEU A 29 -4.06 3.59 -5.36
C LEU A 29 -2.75 3.38 -6.11
N ILE A 30 -1.62 3.83 -5.55
CA ILE A 30 -0.28 3.62 -6.13
C ILE A 30 0.01 2.12 -6.21
N PHE A 31 -0.26 1.37 -5.15
CA PHE A 31 -0.08 -0.07 -5.12
C PHE A 31 -0.89 -0.77 -6.23
N GLY A 32 -2.17 -0.41 -6.37
CA GLY A 32 -3.03 -0.92 -7.44
C GLY A 32 -2.50 -0.59 -8.84
N LEU A 33 -1.96 0.62 -9.03
CA LEU A 33 -1.34 1.02 -10.30
C LEU A 33 -0.11 0.16 -10.63
N PHE A 34 0.77 -0.08 -9.65
CA PHE A 34 1.91 -0.97 -9.85
C PHE A 34 1.48 -2.41 -10.15
N TRP A 35 0.45 -2.92 -9.49
CA TRP A 35 -0.11 -4.23 -9.80
C TRP A 35 -0.59 -4.32 -11.25
N LEU A 36 -1.36 -3.31 -11.70
CA LEU A 36 -1.82 -3.22 -13.09
C LEU A 36 -0.64 -3.17 -14.08
N LEU A 37 0.42 -2.42 -13.75
CA LEU A 37 1.64 -2.37 -14.56
C LEU A 37 2.32 -3.74 -14.64
N ILE A 38 2.43 -4.48 -13.54
CA ILE A 38 3.03 -5.83 -13.53
C ILE A 38 2.24 -6.76 -14.45
N VAL A 39 0.91 -6.80 -14.33
CA VAL A 39 0.03 -7.62 -15.17
C VAL A 39 0.12 -7.22 -16.64
N TRP A 40 0.24 -5.91 -16.93
CA TRP A 40 0.32 -5.42 -18.29
C TRP A 40 1.69 -5.67 -18.95
N LEU A 41 2.79 -5.57 -18.18
CA LEU A 41 4.15 -5.74 -18.66
C LEU A 41 4.58 -7.21 -18.77
N THR A 42 3.95 -8.11 -18.01
CA THR A 42 4.27 -9.54 -18.09
C THR A 42 3.63 -10.15 -19.34
N PRO A 43 4.42 -10.79 -20.23
CA PRO A 43 3.90 -11.35 -21.49
C PRO A 43 3.17 -12.70 -21.30
N PHE A 44 2.88 -13.09 -20.05
CA PHE A 44 2.28 -14.36 -19.67
C PHE A 44 1.27 -14.15 -18.54
N SER A 45 0.39 -15.13 -18.33
CA SER A 45 -0.64 -15.05 -17.29
C SER A 45 -0.05 -15.42 -15.94
N ILE A 46 0.12 -14.42 -15.06
CA ILE A 46 0.59 -14.63 -13.68
C ILE A 46 -0.29 -15.66 -12.95
N ARG A 47 -1.61 -15.60 -13.16
CA ARG A 47 -2.56 -16.53 -12.54
C ARG A 47 -2.29 -17.97 -12.98
N LYS A 48 -2.11 -18.19 -14.27
CA LYS A 48 -1.82 -19.53 -14.81
C LYS A 48 -0.53 -20.07 -14.22
N GLU A 49 0.52 -19.25 -14.19
CA GLU A 49 1.82 -19.71 -13.70
C GLU A 49 1.79 -20.04 -12.20
N ILE A 50 0.99 -19.33 -11.40
CA ILE A 50 0.88 -19.59 -9.96
C ILE A 50 -0.10 -20.74 -9.66
N GLU A 51 -1.29 -20.75 -10.27
CA GLU A 51 -2.35 -21.73 -9.97
C GLU A 51 -2.13 -23.07 -10.69
N ASP A 52 -1.93 -23.05 -12.01
CA ASP A 52 -1.86 -24.27 -12.83
C ASP A 52 -0.45 -24.85 -12.84
N ASP A 53 0.55 -24.01 -13.12
CA ASP A 53 1.95 -24.45 -13.25
C ASP A 53 2.71 -24.48 -11.92
N GLN A 54 2.05 -24.06 -10.82
CA GLN A 54 2.59 -24.10 -9.45
C GLN A 54 3.99 -23.47 -9.33
N ASN A 55 4.23 -22.38 -10.06
CA ASN A 55 5.51 -21.69 -10.10
C ASN A 55 5.75 -20.88 -8.83
N THR A 56 6.28 -21.55 -7.80
CA THR A 56 6.66 -20.93 -6.53
C THR A 56 7.65 -19.78 -6.70
N SER A 57 8.58 -19.89 -7.66
CA SER A 57 9.57 -18.84 -7.94
C SER A 57 8.90 -17.53 -8.35
N LEU A 58 7.87 -17.61 -9.22
CA LEU A 58 7.09 -16.44 -9.61
C LEU A 58 6.38 -15.82 -8.40
N GLY A 59 5.79 -16.65 -7.53
CA GLY A 59 5.17 -16.20 -6.28
C GLY A 59 6.15 -15.46 -5.36
N ILE A 60 7.37 -15.98 -5.19
CA ILE A 60 8.43 -15.34 -4.39
C ILE A 60 8.83 -13.99 -5.00
N ILE A 61 9.02 -13.93 -6.32
CA ILE A 61 9.39 -12.70 -7.02
C ILE A 61 8.29 -11.64 -6.87
N LEU A 62 7.02 -12.02 -7.08
CA LEU A 62 5.88 -11.11 -6.89
C LEU A 62 5.79 -10.62 -5.45
N GLY A 63 5.98 -11.50 -4.46
CA GLY A 63 6.06 -11.10 -3.05
C GLY A 63 7.17 -10.09 -2.79
N ALA A 64 8.38 -10.32 -3.31
CA ALA A 64 9.51 -9.41 -3.19
C ALA A 64 9.24 -8.04 -3.85
N VAL A 65 8.61 -8.03 -5.03
CA VAL A 65 8.22 -6.81 -5.73
C VAL A 65 7.19 -6.02 -4.92
N ILE A 66 6.17 -6.68 -4.38
CA ILE A 66 5.14 -6.09 -3.51
C ILE A 66 5.77 -5.44 -2.26
N ILE A 67 6.73 -6.12 -1.63
CA ILE A 67 7.49 -5.59 -0.49
C ILE A 67 8.29 -4.36 -0.92
N GLY A 68 9.01 -4.42 -2.05
CA GLY A 68 9.78 -3.30 -2.58
C GLY A 68 8.92 -2.06 -2.84
N ILE A 69 7.75 -2.23 -3.47
CA ILE A 69 6.79 -1.14 -3.69
C ILE A 69 6.30 -0.56 -2.36
N SER A 70 5.98 -1.41 -1.39
CA SER A 70 5.52 -0.98 -0.06
C SER A 70 6.57 -0.12 0.66
N LEU A 71 7.86 -0.49 0.54
CA LEU A 71 8.96 0.28 1.10
C LEU A 71 9.14 1.64 0.40
N ILE A 72 9.00 1.69 -0.93
CA ILE A 72 9.06 2.95 -1.69
C ILE A 72 7.92 3.88 -1.26
N ILE A 73 6.69 3.36 -1.13
CA ILE A 73 5.54 4.13 -0.65
C ILE A 73 5.79 4.63 0.77
N SER A 74 6.28 3.75 1.66
CA SER A 74 6.62 4.15 3.03
C SER A 74 7.65 5.27 3.07
N ALA A 75 8.69 5.21 2.24
CA ALA A 75 9.71 6.25 2.16
C ALA A 75 9.15 7.57 1.59
N ALA A 76 8.24 7.49 0.61
CA ALA A 76 7.60 8.66 0.02
C ALA A 76 6.63 9.37 0.99
N VAL A 77 5.98 8.63 1.88
CA VAL A 77 5.07 9.18 2.92
C VAL A 77 5.85 9.69 4.14
N ALA A 78 7.02 9.11 4.42
CA ALA A 78 7.86 9.51 5.55
C ALA A 78 8.82 10.68 5.26
N GLY A 79 9.06 10.99 3.98
CA GLY A 79 9.80 12.18 3.53
C GLY A 79 9.00 13.46 3.75
#